data_AF-A0A9W6G213-F1
#
_entry.id   AF-A0A9W6G213-F1
#
_cell.length_a   1.000
_cell.length_b   1.000
_cell.length_c   1.000
_cell.angle_alpha   90.00
_cell.angle_beta   90.00
_cell.angle_gamma   90.00
#
_symmetry.space_group_name_H-M   'P 1'
#
loop_
_entity.id
_entity.type
_entity.pdbx_description
1 polymer ?
#
loop_
_entity_poly.entity_id
_entity_poly.type
_entity_poly.pdbx_seq_one_letter_code
_entity_poly.pdbx_strand_id
1 'polypeptide(L)'
;MTRPNAAIVVTAIALLFAGLASWGIYSYLSKESAKSKAASGQAIVVAAVDMPIGAKLSAAQLKTANVPTENIPQGSFTAPQQLEGRIVVRQLTAGDTITEQKLMPKEGATATGVMTYIVPQGHRAVTVGVNEVAGVAGFLAPNNRVDVVLVNGNVKVYQLRELKSVPLPGRELLNPGKRKS
;
A
#
# COMPACT_ATOMS: atom_id res chain seq x y z
N MET A 1 -74.07 8.18 31.45
CA MET A 1 -73.87 6.77 31.88
C MET A 1 -73.55 5.93 30.65
N THR A 2 -72.27 5.72 30.37
CA THR A 2 -71.79 4.85 29.28
C THR A 2 -72.08 3.39 29.66
N ARG A 3 -72.73 2.63 28.78
CA ARG A 3 -73.07 1.21 29.03
C ARG A 3 -71.76 0.40 29.16
N PRO A 4 -71.45 -0.22 30.31
CA PRO A 4 -70.13 -0.81 30.59
C PRO A 4 -69.73 -1.92 29.60
N ASN A 5 -70.73 -2.62 29.04
CA ASN A 5 -70.49 -3.72 28.09
C ASN A 5 -69.90 -3.21 26.77
N ALA A 6 -70.24 -2.00 26.33
CA ALA A 6 -69.72 -1.44 25.08
C ALA A 6 -68.22 -1.10 25.20
N ALA A 7 -67.80 -0.60 26.36
CA ALA A 7 -66.38 -0.30 26.61
C ALA A 7 -65.53 -1.58 26.60
N ILE A 8 -65.99 -2.64 27.27
CA ILE A 8 -65.29 -3.94 27.31
C ILE A 8 -65.17 -4.55 25.90
N VAL A 9 -66.23 -4.50 25.09
CA VAL A 9 -66.21 -5.04 23.73
C VAL A 9 -65.22 -4.27 22.84
N VAL A 10 -65.20 -2.94 22.92
CA VAL A 10 -64.26 -2.13 22.12
C VAL A 10 -62.81 -2.39 22.53
N THR A 11 -62.51 -2.52 23.83
CA THR A 11 -61.15 -2.85 24.30
C THR A 11 -60.71 -4.25 23.86
N ALA A 12 -61.60 -5.24 23.90
CA ALA A 12 -61.31 -6.60 23.44
C ALA A 12 -60.99 -6.65 21.93
N ILE A 13 -61.78 -5.94 21.12
CA ILE A 13 -61.54 -5.83 19.67
C ILE A 13 -60.22 -5.11 19.39
N ALA A 14 -59.91 -4.02 20.11
CA ALA A 14 -58.66 -3.29 19.95
C ALA A 14 -57.43 -4.17 20.25
N LEU A 15 -57.46 -4.97 21.32
CA LEU A 15 -56.39 -5.91 21.66
C LEU A 15 -56.22 -7.00 20.60
N LEU A 16 -57.32 -7.48 20.03
CA LEU A 16 -57.29 -8.50 18.98
C LEU A 16 -56.63 -7.95 17.71
N PHE A 17 -57.01 -6.74 17.27
CA PHE A 17 -56.38 -6.10 16.12
C PHE A 17 -54.91 -5.75 16.36
N ALA A 18 -54.56 -5.28 17.57
CA ALA A 18 -53.18 -4.99 17.93
C ALA A 18 -52.30 -6.26 17.88
N GLY A 19 -52.81 -7.39 18.38
CA GLY A 19 -52.13 -8.68 18.31
C GLY A 19 -51.89 -9.15 16.88
N LEU A 20 -52.91 -9.06 16.01
CA LEU A 20 -52.79 -9.43 14.60
C LEU A 20 -51.81 -8.52 13.84
N ALA A 21 -51.85 -7.22 14.07
CA ALA A 21 -50.93 -6.26 13.46
C ALA A 21 -49.49 -6.52 13.91
N SER A 22 -49.27 -6.70 15.22
CA SER A 22 -47.95 -7.03 15.78
C SER A 22 -47.40 -8.33 15.21
N TRP A 23 -48.22 -9.37 15.10
CA TRP A 23 -47.81 -10.65 14.52
C TRP A 23 -47.49 -10.52 13.02
N GLY A 24 -48.30 -9.78 12.27
CA GLY A 24 -48.04 -9.48 10.85
C GLY A 24 -46.70 -8.80 10.63
N ILE A 25 -46.42 -7.73 11.39
CA ILE A 25 -45.16 -6.98 11.35
C ILE A 25 -43.98 -7.87 11.77
N TYR A 26 -44.12 -8.62 12.86
CA TYR A 26 -43.09 -9.53 13.34
C TYR A 26 -42.76 -10.61 12.29
N SER A 27 -43.77 -11.16 11.62
CA SER A 27 -43.58 -12.17 10.58
C SER A 27 -42.90 -11.61 9.32
N TYR A 28 -43.20 -10.38 8.94
CA TYR A 28 -42.59 -9.72 7.80
C TYR A 28 -41.13 -9.34 8.09
N LEU A 29 -40.87 -8.75 9.26
CA LEU A 29 -39.52 -8.39 9.70
C LEU A 29 -38.64 -9.63 9.94
N SER A 30 -39.22 -10.73 10.42
CA SER A 30 -38.54 -12.01 10.56
C SER A 30 -38.17 -12.63 9.20
N LYS A 31 -39.02 -12.46 8.17
CA LYS A 31 -38.72 -12.93 6.81
C LYS A 31 -37.64 -12.08 6.15
N GLU A 32 -37.67 -10.76 6.30
CA GLU A 32 -36.66 -9.85 5.74
C GLU A 32 -35.28 -10.03 6.42
N SER A 33 -35.27 -10.17 7.74
CA SER A 33 -34.04 -10.46 8.50
C SER A 33 -33.47 -11.84 8.17
N ALA A 34 -34.33 -12.85 7.94
CA ALA A 34 -33.89 -14.16 7.45
C ALA A 34 -33.31 -14.07 6.02
N LYS A 35 -33.88 -13.23 5.14
CA LYS A 35 -33.36 -13.01 3.78
C LYS A 35 -31.99 -12.32 3.79
N SER A 36 -31.74 -11.39 4.73
CA SER A 36 -30.42 -10.77 4.93
C SER A 36 -29.36 -11.77 5.45
N LYS A 37 -29.78 -12.77 6.24
CA LYS A 37 -28.91 -13.88 6.70
C LYS A 37 -28.69 -14.97 5.64
N ALA A 38 -29.62 -15.09 4.69
CA ALA A 38 -29.60 -16.08 3.61
C ALA A 38 -28.94 -15.58 2.32
N ALA A 39 -28.48 -14.33 2.26
CA ALA A 39 -27.45 -13.96 1.30
C ALA A 39 -26.26 -14.86 1.60
N SER A 40 -25.95 -15.78 0.67
CA SER A 40 -24.80 -16.68 0.73
C SER A 40 -23.54 -15.84 0.92
N GLY A 41 -23.19 -15.60 2.18
CA GLY A 41 -21.97 -14.93 2.56
C GLY A 41 -20.83 -15.91 2.37
N GLN A 42 -19.75 -15.43 1.79
CA GLN A 42 -18.51 -16.19 1.71
C GLN A 42 -17.61 -15.71 2.84
N ALA A 43 -17.02 -16.67 3.56
CA ALA A 43 -16.02 -16.35 4.57
C ALA A 43 -14.76 -15.81 3.86
N ILE A 44 -14.42 -14.55 4.12
CA ILE A 44 -13.20 -13.92 3.64
C ILE A 44 -12.29 -13.56 4.81
N VAL A 45 -10.99 -13.50 4.56
CA VAL A 45 -9.99 -13.14 5.56
C VAL A 45 -9.82 -11.62 5.63
N VAL A 46 -9.96 -11.09 6.84
CA VAL A 46 -9.79 -9.69 7.19
C VAL A 46 -8.67 -9.54 8.22
N ALA A 47 -8.09 -8.35 8.29
CA ALA A 47 -7.10 -8.02 9.31
C ALA A 47 -7.76 -7.91 10.69
N ALA A 48 -7.19 -8.58 11.70
CA ALA A 48 -7.68 -8.50 13.08
C ALA A 48 -7.16 -7.24 13.81
N VAL A 49 -6.00 -6.74 13.40
CA VAL A 49 -5.29 -5.60 13.98
C VAL A 49 -4.70 -4.73 12.88
N ASP A 50 -4.36 -3.49 13.23
CA ASP A 50 -3.62 -2.59 12.33
C ASP A 50 -2.21 -3.14 12.05
N MET A 51 -1.83 -3.18 10.78
CA MET A 51 -0.53 -3.70 10.34
C MET A 51 0.17 -2.69 9.42
N PRO A 52 1.39 -2.24 9.77
CA PRO A 52 2.15 -1.33 8.94
C PRO A 52 2.71 -2.02 7.69
N ILE A 53 3.15 -1.21 6.74
CA ILE A 53 3.88 -1.67 5.56
C ILE A 53 5.15 -2.41 6.01
N GLY A 54 5.43 -3.56 5.41
CA GLY A 54 6.56 -4.42 5.76
C GLY A 54 6.28 -5.44 6.86
N ALA A 55 5.10 -5.39 7.51
CA ALA A 55 4.72 -6.42 8.46
C ALA A 55 4.55 -7.78 7.77
N LYS A 56 5.05 -8.83 8.43
CA LYS A 56 4.83 -10.23 8.02
C LYS A 56 3.52 -10.72 8.63
N LEU A 57 2.64 -11.29 7.80
CA LEU A 57 1.36 -11.82 8.25
C LEU A 57 1.55 -13.09 9.07
N SER A 58 0.91 -13.11 10.24
CA SER A 58 0.82 -14.26 11.14
C SER A 58 -0.65 -14.68 11.34
N ALA A 59 -0.89 -15.96 11.63
CA ALA A 59 -2.24 -16.48 11.84
C ALA A 59 -3.02 -15.76 12.95
N ALA A 60 -2.32 -15.26 13.99
CA ALA A 60 -2.94 -14.54 15.10
C ALA A 60 -3.49 -13.15 14.71
N GLN A 61 -3.02 -12.58 13.60
CA GLN A 61 -3.43 -11.26 13.10
C GLN A 61 -4.52 -11.33 12.02
N LEU A 62 -4.98 -12.53 11.70
CA LEU A 62 -5.98 -12.81 10.68
C LEU A 62 -7.29 -13.23 11.34
N LYS A 63 -8.40 -12.74 10.80
CA LYS A 63 -9.75 -13.14 11.21
C LYS A 63 -10.59 -13.45 9.99
N THR A 64 -11.50 -14.40 10.09
CA THR A 64 -12.49 -14.63 9.04
C THR A 64 -13.77 -13.83 9.34
N ALA A 65 -14.25 -13.10 8.34
CA ALA A 65 -15.51 -12.39 8.39
C ALA A 65 -16.42 -12.93 7.29
N ASN A 66 -17.70 -13.14 7.63
CA ASN A 66 -18.70 -13.53 6.65
C ASN A 66 -19.21 -12.28 5.93
N VAL A 67 -18.91 -12.16 4.64
CA VAL A 67 -19.27 -11.00 3.83
C VAL A 67 -20.19 -11.45 2.69
N PRO A 68 -21.31 -10.75 2.41
CA PRO A 68 -22.17 -11.07 1.28
C PRO A 68 -21.38 -11.08 -0.03
N THR A 69 -21.66 -12.04 -0.92
CA THR A 69 -20.91 -12.25 -2.17
C THR A 69 -20.80 -10.99 -3.04
N GLU A 70 -21.81 -10.11 -3.00
CA GLU A 70 -21.85 -8.84 -3.74
C GLU A 70 -20.82 -7.80 -3.25
N ASN A 71 -20.38 -7.89 -1.99
CA ASN A 71 -19.49 -6.93 -1.36
C ASN A 71 -18.03 -7.43 -1.25
N ILE A 72 -17.70 -8.54 -1.92
CA ILE A 72 -16.37 -9.13 -1.86
C ILE A 72 -15.46 -8.44 -2.87
N PRO A 73 -14.37 -7.78 -2.43
CA PRO A 73 -13.38 -7.21 -3.33
C PRO A 73 -12.67 -8.31 -4.13
N GLN A 74 -12.40 -8.06 -5.41
CA GLN A 74 -11.63 -9.01 -6.22
C GLN A 74 -10.24 -9.26 -5.63
N GLY A 75 -9.82 -10.54 -5.63
CA GLY A 75 -8.55 -10.95 -5.08
C GLY A 75 -8.51 -11.06 -3.55
N SER A 76 -9.66 -11.13 -2.88
CA SER A 76 -9.78 -11.49 -1.46
C SER A 76 -9.47 -12.96 -1.20
N PHE A 77 -8.92 -13.26 -0.03
CA PHE A 77 -8.61 -14.63 0.38
C PHE A 77 -9.73 -15.24 1.22
N THR A 78 -9.97 -16.53 1.04
CA THR A 78 -10.91 -17.31 1.85
C THR A 78 -10.22 -18.10 2.97
N ALA A 79 -8.96 -18.49 2.75
CA ALA A 79 -8.19 -19.32 3.67
C ALA A 79 -7.01 -18.52 4.28
N PRO A 80 -6.93 -18.41 5.62
CA PRO A 80 -5.83 -17.71 6.27
C PRO A 80 -4.47 -18.36 6.03
N GLN A 81 -4.42 -19.68 5.76
CA GLN A 81 -3.18 -20.42 5.48
C GLN A 81 -2.47 -19.91 4.22
N GLN A 82 -3.21 -19.36 3.26
CA GLN A 82 -2.62 -18.80 2.03
C GLN A 82 -1.88 -17.47 2.27
N LEU A 83 -2.14 -16.86 3.42
CA LEU A 83 -1.62 -15.55 3.81
C LEU A 83 -0.42 -15.65 4.76
N GLU A 84 -0.18 -16.81 5.36
CA GLU A 84 0.90 -16.99 6.32
C GLU A 84 2.27 -16.72 5.67
N GLY A 85 3.04 -15.86 6.32
CA GLY A 85 4.38 -15.50 5.86
C GLY A 85 4.44 -14.52 4.69
N ARG A 86 3.29 -14.05 4.18
CA ARG A 86 3.21 -12.96 3.21
C ARG A 86 3.60 -11.63 3.86
N ILE A 87 4.07 -10.68 3.07
CA ILE A 87 4.46 -9.36 3.53
C ILE A 87 3.47 -8.32 3.03
N VAL A 88 3.07 -7.43 3.91
CA VAL A 88 2.13 -6.33 3.65
C VAL A 88 2.87 -5.20 2.91
N VAL A 89 2.35 -4.77 1.76
CA VAL A 89 2.93 -3.66 0.96
C VAL A 89 2.12 -2.36 1.04
N ARG A 90 0.89 -2.44 1.55
CA ARG A 90 0.03 -1.30 1.88
C ARG A 90 -0.47 -1.43 3.31
N GLN A 91 -0.49 -0.33 4.06
CA GLN A 91 -1.01 -0.34 5.43
C GLN A 91 -2.42 -0.97 5.48
N LEU A 92 -2.61 -1.90 6.41
CA LEU A 92 -3.88 -2.55 6.70
C LEU A 92 -4.39 -2.06 8.04
N THR A 93 -5.69 -1.76 8.12
CA THR A 93 -6.35 -1.43 9.38
C THR A 93 -7.17 -2.63 9.88
N ALA A 94 -7.55 -2.64 11.15
CA ALA A 94 -8.41 -3.66 11.70
C ALA A 94 -9.77 -3.69 10.98
N GLY A 95 -10.25 -4.89 10.66
CA GLY A 95 -11.48 -5.11 9.89
C GLY A 95 -11.32 -4.97 8.37
N ASP A 96 -10.14 -4.57 7.90
CA ASP A 96 -9.89 -4.30 6.50
C ASP A 96 -9.66 -5.62 5.72
N THR A 97 -10.25 -5.73 4.52
CA THR A 97 -10.16 -6.95 3.71
C THR A 97 -8.76 -7.11 3.13
N ILE A 98 -8.20 -8.30 3.28
CA ILE A 98 -6.88 -8.63 2.76
C ILE A 98 -7.05 -9.10 1.31
N THR A 99 -6.43 -8.36 0.39
CA THR A 99 -6.44 -8.66 -1.04
C THR A 99 -5.02 -8.82 -1.58
N GLU A 100 -4.88 -9.54 -2.69
CA GLU A 100 -3.55 -9.79 -3.29
C GLU A 100 -2.79 -8.50 -3.62
N GLN A 101 -3.48 -7.41 -3.98
CA GLN A 101 -2.87 -6.11 -4.26
C GLN A 101 -2.26 -5.41 -3.02
N LYS A 102 -2.71 -5.77 -1.82
CA LYS A 102 -2.16 -5.25 -0.55
C LYS A 102 -0.99 -6.09 -0.05
N LEU A 103 -0.69 -7.22 -0.71
CA LEU A 103 0.38 -8.14 -0.37
C LEU A 103 1.48 -8.13 -1.44
N MET A 104 2.68 -8.50 -1.03
CA MET A 104 3.79 -8.68 -1.95
C MET A 104 3.59 -9.95 -2.78
N PRO A 105 3.71 -9.95 -4.12
CA PRO A 105 3.53 -11.15 -4.95
C PRO A 105 4.44 -12.30 -4.56
N LYS A 106 3.97 -13.54 -4.77
CA LYS A 106 4.71 -14.76 -4.35
C LYS A 106 6.08 -14.87 -5.02
N GLU A 107 6.20 -14.35 -6.22
CA GLU A 107 7.41 -14.37 -7.05
C GLU A 107 8.48 -13.35 -6.61
N GLY A 108 8.10 -12.34 -5.80
CA GLY A 108 9.01 -11.32 -5.28
C GLY A 108 9.45 -11.56 -3.82
N ALA A 109 9.00 -12.64 -3.19
CA ALA A 109 9.19 -12.92 -1.76
C ALA A 109 10.64 -13.14 -1.31
N THR A 110 11.55 -13.36 -2.25
CA THR A 110 12.98 -13.59 -2.02
C THR A 110 13.84 -12.34 -2.12
N ALA A 111 13.28 -11.20 -2.55
CA ALA A 111 14.03 -9.95 -2.71
C ALA A 111 13.93 -9.11 -1.43
N THR A 112 14.80 -9.39 -0.47
CA THR A 112 15.40 -8.47 0.51
C THR A 112 14.64 -7.15 0.75
N GLY A 113 13.46 -7.22 1.39
CA GLY A 113 12.71 -6.07 1.91
C GLY A 113 11.74 -5.40 0.93
N VAL A 114 10.64 -4.85 1.50
CA VAL A 114 9.56 -4.15 0.78
C VAL A 114 10.05 -3.00 -0.11
N MET A 115 11.19 -2.40 0.25
CA MET A 115 11.80 -1.31 -0.53
C MET A 115 12.50 -1.79 -1.80
N THR A 116 13.00 -3.03 -1.86
CA THR A 116 13.56 -3.62 -3.09
C THR A 116 12.47 -3.87 -4.13
N TYR A 117 11.22 -4.04 -3.68
CA TYR A 117 10.06 -4.24 -4.56
C TYR A 117 9.60 -2.96 -5.28
N ILE A 118 10.03 -1.77 -4.85
CA ILE A 118 9.76 -0.50 -5.56
C ILE A 118 10.74 -0.30 -6.73
N VAL A 119 11.86 -1.04 -6.74
CA VAL A 119 12.87 -0.92 -7.80
C VAL A 119 12.38 -1.67 -9.04
N PRO A 120 12.14 -0.99 -10.18
CA PRO A 120 11.63 -1.68 -11.37
C PRO A 120 12.64 -2.69 -11.92
N GLN A 121 12.15 -3.67 -12.69
CA GLN A 121 12.98 -4.70 -13.32
C GLN A 121 14.10 -4.05 -14.16
N GLY A 122 15.33 -4.54 -14.00
CA GLY A 122 16.52 -3.96 -14.65
C GLY A 122 17.19 -2.80 -13.90
N HIS A 123 16.64 -2.36 -12.77
CA HIS A 123 17.28 -1.38 -11.89
C HIS A 123 17.84 -2.03 -10.62
N ARG A 124 18.78 -1.34 -9.96
CA ARG A 124 19.43 -1.80 -8.71
C ARG A 124 19.49 -0.66 -7.71
N ALA A 125 19.12 -0.93 -6.46
CA ALA A 125 19.29 0.03 -5.38
C ALA A 125 20.77 0.09 -4.94
N VAL A 126 21.28 1.31 -4.78
CA VAL A 126 22.62 1.58 -4.24
C VAL A 126 22.52 2.61 -3.13
N THR A 127 23.26 2.39 -2.03
CA THR A 127 23.34 3.36 -0.93
C THR A 127 24.36 4.44 -1.29
N VAL A 128 23.96 5.71 -1.21
CA VAL A 128 24.83 6.87 -1.42
C VAL A 128 24.98 7.59 -0.09
N GLY A 129 26.22 7.66 0.44
CA GLY A 129 26.51 8.45 1.63
C GLY A 129 26.48 9.95 1.31
N VAL A 130 25.70 10.73 2.05
CA VAL A 130 25.60 12.19 1.92
C VAL A 130 26.13 12.86 3.19
N ASN A 131 26.72 14.05 3.06
CA ASN A 131 27.08 14.92 4.18
C ASN A 131 26.16 16.15 4.21
N GLU A 132 26.06 16.81 5.36
CA GLU A 132 25.14 17.94 5.58
C GLU A 132 25.42 19.14 4.63
N VAL A 133 26.65 19.28 4.14
CA VAL A 133 27.06 20.34 3.21
C VAL A 133 26.64 20.06 1.76
N ALA A 134 26.51 18.79 1.35
CA ALA A 134 25.93 18.41 0.05
C ALA A 134 24.39 18.34 0.07
N GLY A 135 23.78 18.29 1.26
CA GLY A 135 22.34 18.16 1.47
C GLY A 135 21.57 19.47 1.41
N VAL A 136 21.71 20.26 0.34
CA VAL A 136 20.83 21.36 -0.09
C VAL A 136 20.03 22.06 1.04
N ALA A 137 20.69 22.53 2.10
CA ALA A 137 20.12 23.32 3.22
C ALA A 137 18.68 22.98 3.71
N GLY A 138 18.23 21.73 3.63
CA GLY A 138 16.87 21.32 4.01
C GLY A 138 15.75 21.61 2.98
N PHE A 139 16.07 21.92 1.72
CA PHE A 139 15.07 22.17 0.66
C PHE A 139 14.49 20.89 0.02
N LEU A 140 14.94 19.71 0.43
CA LEU A 140 14.42 18.44 -0.05
C LEU A 140 13.32 17.93 0.89
N ALA A 141 12.14 17.69 0.34
CA ALA A 141 11.02 17.05 1.03
C ALA A 141 10.87 15.59 0.58
N PRO A 142 10.25 14.71 1.40
CA PRO A 142 9.78 13.42 0.91
C PRO A 142 8.99 13.58 -0.39
N ASN A 143 9.18 12.66 -1.34
CA ASN A 143 8.59 12.67 -2.70
C ASN A 143 9.24 13.64 -3.72
N ASN A 144 10.25 14.43 -3.35
CA ASN A 144 11.05 15.15 -4.34
C ASN A 144 11.86 14.18 -5.22
N ARG A 145 11.93 14.46 -6.52
CA ARG A 145 12.78 13.72 -7.46
C ARG A 145 14.15 14.39 -7.55
N VAL A 146 15.20 13.58 -7.58
CA VAL A 146 16.59 14.02 -7.72
C VAL A 146 17.26 13.23 -8.84
N ASP A 147 18.09 13.90 -9.63
CA ASP A 147 18.90 13.25 -10.67
C ASP A 147 20.32 13.03 -10.12
N VAL A 148 20.85 11.82 -10.33
CA VAL A 148 22.20 11.44 -9.90
C VAL A 148 23.05 11.16 -11.13
N VAL A 149 24.12 11.94 -11.30
CA VAL A 149 25.07 11.79 -12.41
C VAL A 149 26.31 11.04 -11.91
N LEU A 150 26.56 9.85 -12.46
CA LEU A 150 27.77 9.08 -12.20
C LEU A 150 28.86 9.50 -13.18
N VAL A 151 29.99 9.98 -12.65
CA VAL A 151 31.18 10.28 -13.46
C VAL A 151 32.23 9.19 -13.23
N ASN A 152 32.32 8.22 -14.14
CA ASN A 152 33.41 7.26 -14.16
C ASN A 152 34.61 7.87 -14.90
N GLY A 153 35.56 8.45 -14.16
CA GLY A 153 36.78 8.98 -14.76
C GLY A 153 37.90 9.17 -13.74
N ASN A 154 39.10 8.67 -14.06
CA ASN A 154 40.35 9.11 -13.43
C ASN A 154 40.62 10.56 -13.85
N VAL A 155 40.05 11.52 -13.14
CA VAL A 155 40.25 12.94 -13.41
C VAL A 155 41.67 13.33 -12.96
N LYS A 156 42.63 13.33 -13.89
CA LYS A 156 43.92 13.99 -13.69
C LYS A 156 43.77 15.47 -14.04
N VAL A 157 43.72 16.30 -13.00
CA VAL A 157 43.74 17.76 -13.14
C VAL A 157 45.16 18.19 -13.48
N TYR A 158 45.43 18.50 -14.74
CA TYR A 158 46.65 19.20 -15.12
C TYR A 158 46.42 20.69 -14.87
N GLN A 159 47.03 21.23 -13.81
CA GLN A 159 47.07 22.67 -13.62
C GLN A 159 47.91 23.29 -14.74
N LEU A 160 47.27 24.11 -15.59
CA LEU A 160 47.95 24.98 -16.55
C LEU A 160 48.57 26.16 -15.81
N ARG A 161 49.59 25.92 -14.99
CA ARG A 161 50.51 26.95 -14.51
C ARG A 161 51.85 26.74 -15.20
N GLU A 162 52.15 27.64 -16.12
CA GLU A 162 53.37 27.77 -16.91
C GLU A 162 53.69 26.59 -17.85
N LEU A 163 53.03 26.57 -19.01
CA LEU A 163 53.57 25.90 -20.21
C LEU A 163 54.77 26.70 -20.75
N LYS A 164 55.90 26.65 -20.05
CA LYS A 164 57.21 26.90 -20.67
C LYS A 164 57.61 25.60 -21.36
N SER A 165 57.37 25.58 -22.68
CA SER A 165 57.92 24.61 -23.64
C SER A 165 57.75 23.13 -23.25
N VAL A 166 56.57 22.57 -23.50
CA VAL A 166 56.44 21.12 -23.69
C VAL A 166 56.94 20.80 -25.10
N PRO A 167 57.99 19.98 -25.28
CA PRO A 167 58.41 19.57 -26.61
C PRO A 167 57.37 18.60 -27.17
N LEU A 168 56.65 19.05 -28.21
CA LEU A 168 55.81 18.16 -29.00
C LEU A 168 56.73 17.22 -29.81
N PRO A 169 56.65 15.90 -29.61
CA PRO A 169 57.50 14.97 -30.36
C PRO A 169 57.15 15.05 -31.85
N GLY A 170 58.15 15.30 -32.68
CA GLY A 170 58.05 15.21 -34.14
C GLY A 170 57.68 16.48 -34.91
N ARG A 171 57.70 17.68 -34.30
CA ARG A 171 57.59 18.94 -35.05
C ARG A 171 58.67 19.93 -34.65
N GLU A 172 59.64 20.11 -35.55
CA GLU A 172 60.64 21.16 -35.46
C GLU A 172 59.95 22.51 -35.71
N LEU A 173 59.87 23.34 -34.66
CA LEU A 173 59.34 24.70 -34.78
C LEU A 173 60.43 25.57 -35.43
N LEU A 174 60.21 25.91 -36.70
CA LEU A 174 61.03 26.85 -37.45
C LEU A 174 61.00 28.21 -36.75
N ASN A 175 62.10 28.58 -36.08
CA ASN A 175 62.21 29.82 -35.31
C ASN A 175 62.78 30.96 -36.20
N PRO A 176 61.99 31.99 -36.57
CA PRO A 176 62.42 33.02 -37.52
C PRO A 176 63.21 34.17 -36.84
N GLY A 177 64.14 33.84 -35.93
CA GLY A 177 64.68 34.84 -34.99
C GLY A 177 66.19 34.85 -34.74
N LYS A 178 67.00 34.05 -35.43
CA LYS A 178 68.47 34.05 -35.22
C LYS A 178 69.19 34.53 -36.48
N ARG A 179 69.36 35.85 -36.61
CA ARG A 179 70.43 36.42 -37.46
C ARG A 179 71.77 35.93 -36.89
N LYS A 180 72.54 35.19 -37.70
CA LYS A 180 73.92 34.85 -37.39
C LYS A 180 74.75 36.14 -37.35
N SER A 181 75.42 36.35 -36.22
CA SER A 181 76.72 37.02 -36.18
C SER A 181 77.80 36.00 -36.50
#